data_AF-A0A6G0WI51-F1
#
_entry.id   AF-A0A6G0WI51-F1
#
_cell.length_a   1.000
_cell.length_b   1.000
_cell.length_c   1.000
_cell.angle_alpha   90.00
_cell.angle_beta   90.00
_cell.angle_gamma   90.00
#
_symmetry.space_group_name_H-M   'P 1'
#
loop_
_entity.id
_entity.type
_entity.pdbx_description
1 polymer ?
#
loop_
_entity_poly.entity_id
_entity_poly.type
_entity_poly.pdbx_seq_one_letter_code
_entity_poly.pdbx_strand_id
1 'polypeptide(L)'
;MHSSLDKPHPVCQEIVDALRLCHAENPWMKFTGACNDVKAALNDCFLQENQTRRKANLEKARAFDQKWKEHKSKQQAEDSSA
;
A
#
# COMPACT_ATOMS: atom_id res chain seq x y z
N MET A 1 7.68 -11.08 -3.01
CA MET A 1 7.06 -11.21 -1.67
C MET A 1 5.85 -10.27 -1.63
N HIS A 2 4.65 -10.79 -1.37
CA HIS A 2 3.43 -9.99 -1.25
C HIS A 2 3.30 -9.41 0.16
N SER A 3 2.51 -8.34 0.31
CA SER A 3 2.14 -7.81 1.63
C SER A 3 1.27 -8.81 2.41
N SER A 4 1.11 -8.62 3.73
CA SER A 4 0.21 -9.43 4.56
C SER A 4 -1.23 -9.31 4.03
N LEU A 5 -1.89 -10.46 3.86
CA LEU A 5 -3.25 -10.59 3.33
C LEU A 5 -4.33 -10.29 4.39
N ASP A 6 -3.93 -10.10 5.65
CA ASP A 6 -4.82 -9.92 6.79
C ASP A 6 -5.37 -8.49 6.88
N LYS A 7 -4.80 -7.58 6.09
CA LYS A 7 -5.25 -6.19 6.00
C LYS A 7 -6.25 -6.05 4.85
N PRO A 8 -7.18 -5.10 4.94
CA PRO A 8 -8.10 -4.81 3.85
C PRO A 8 -7.33 -4.29 2.63
N HIS A 9 -7.61 -4.86 1.46
CA HIS A 9 -7.05 -4.48 0.17
C HIS A 9 -8.17 -4.01 -0.76
N PRO A 10 -8.63 -2.75 -0.67
CA PRO A 10 -9.85 -2.30 -1.36
C PRO A 10 -9.84 -2.52 -2.87
N VAL A 11 -8.67 -2.55 -3.51
CA VAL A 11 -8.53 -2.79 -4.95
C VAL A 11 -8.29 -4.27 -5.28
N CYS A 12 -7.59 -4.99 -4.40
CA CYS A 12 -7.13 -6.36 -4.67
C CYS A 12 -7.91 -7.44 -3.91
N GLN A 13 -9.00 -7.07 -3.21
CA GLN A 13 -9.73 -7.97 -2.31
C GLN A 13 -10.22 -9.23 -3.02
N GLU A 14 -10.74 -9.09 -4.25
CA GLU A 14 -11.24 -10.20 -5.05
C GLU A 14 -10.15 -11.24 -5.35
N ILE A 15 -8.92 -10.79 -5.64
CA ILE A 15 -7.79 -11.68 -5.93
C ILE A 15 -7.27 -12.35 -4.65
N VAL A 16 -7.31 -11.62 -3.51
CA VAL A 16 -7.00 -12.21 -2.20
C VAL A 16 -7.98 -13.34 -1.88
N ASP A 17 -9.28 -13.12 -2.14
CA ASP A 17 -10.32 -14.11 -1.86
C ASP A 17 -10.23 -15.29 -2.82
N ALA A 18 -9.88 -15.08 -4.10
CA ALA A 18 -9.56 -16.14 -5.04
C ALA A 18 -8.36 -16.99 -4.59
N LEU A 19 -7.31 -16.36 -4.04
CA LEU A 19 -6.15 -17.09 -3.51
C LEU A 19 -6.52 -17.90 -2.26
N ARG A 20 -7.37 -17.34 -1.38
CA ARG A 20 -7.89 -18.04 -0.20
C ARG A 20 -8.72 -19.25 -0.59
N LEU A 21 -9.60 -19.10 -1.59
CA LEU A 21 -10.40 -20.19 -2.12
C LEU A 21 -9.51 -21.29 -2.70
N CYS A 22 -8.53 -20.92 -3.54
CA CYS A 22 -7.58 -21.88 -4.11
C CYS A 22 -6.85 -22.67 -3.02
N HIS A 23 -6.38 -22.01 -1.96
CA HIS A 23 -5.72 -22.68 -0.83
C HIS A 23 -6.67 -23.55 0.00
N ALA A 24 -7.96 -23.19 0.11
CA ALA A 24 -8.97 -23.97 0.82
C ALA A 24 -9.34 -25.25 0.06
N GLU A 25 -9.49 -25.15 -1.27
CA GLU A 25 -9.77 -26.29 -2.15
C GLU A 25 -8.56 -27.22 -2.33
N ASN A 26 -7.34 -26.66 -2.22
CA ASN A 26 -6.10 -27.36 -2.50
C ASN A 26 -5.10 -27.34 -1.32
N PRO A 27 -5.44 -27.88 -0.13
CA PRO A 27 -4.59 -27.76 1.07
C PRO A 27 -3.19 -28.38 0.91
N TRP A 28 -3.07 -29.44 0.11
CA TRP A 28 -1.82 -30.16 -0.17
C TRP A 28 -1.12 -29.64 -1.43
N MET A 29 -1.88 -29.26 -2.45
CA MET A 29 -1.37 -28.79 -3.75
C MET A 29 -0.97 -27.29 -3.74
N LYS A 30 -1.24 -26.56 -2.66
CA LYS A 30 -0.67 -25.21 -2.46
C LYS A 30 0.86 -25.20 -2.48
N PHE A 31 1.49 -26.32 -2.10
CA PHE A 31 2.95 -26.46 -2.10
C PHE A 31 3.52 -26.95 -3.43
N THR A 32 2.68 -27.52 -4.31
CA THR A 32 3.09 -28.00 -5.64
C THR A 32 2.95 -26.92 -6.72
N GLY A 33 2.38 -25.77 -6.38
CA GLY A 33 2.26 -24.61 -7.27
C GLY A 33 0.91 -24.46 -7.98
N ALA A 34 -0.11 -25.23 -7.59
CA ALA A 34 -1.45 -25.16 -8.21
C ALA A 34 -2.10 -23.77 -8.15
N CYS A 35 -1.71 -22.94 -7.17
CA CYS A 35 -2.22 -21.58 -7.00
C CYS A 35 -1.25 -20.49 -7.50
N ASN A 36 -0.23 -20.84 -8.30
CA ASN A 36 0.81 -19.89 -8.72
C ASN A 36 0.28 -18.77 -9.62
N ASP A 37 -0.67 -19.05 -10.50
CA ASP A 37 -1.22 -18.04 -11.41
C ASP A 37 -2.03 -16.98 -10.64
N VAL A 38 -2.87 -17.42 -9.70
CA VAL A 38 -3.62 -16.53 -8.80
C VAL A 38 -2.66 -15.72 -7.94
N LYS A 39 -1.58 -16.35 -7.46
CA LYS A 39 -0.53 -15.66 -6.71
C LYS A 39 0.22 -14.62 -7.55
N ALA A 40 0.47 -14.89 -8.83
CA ALA A 40 1.10 -13.95 -9.75
C ALA A 40 0.20 -12.71 -9.96
N ALA A 41 -1.09 -12.93 -10.25
CA ALA A 41 -2.07 -11.86 -10.36
C ALA A 41 -2.17 -11.01 -9.08
N LEU A 42 -2.09 -11.66 -7.91
CA LEU A 42 -2.10 -10.95 -6.62
C LEU A 42 -0.87 -10.06 -6.45
N ASN A 43 0.32 -10.55 -6.81
CA ASN A 43 1.55 -9.75 -6.74
C ASN A 43 1.47 -8.51 -7.62
N ASP A 44 0.95 -8.66 -8.84
CA ASP A 44 0.79 -7.55 -9.77
C ASP A 44 -0.20 -6.51 -9.25
N CYS A 45 -1.33 -6.96 -8.70
CA CYS A 45 -2.31 -6.06 -8.09
C CYS A 45 -1.70 -5.30 -6.90
N PHE A 46 -0.98 -5.98 -6.01
CA PHE A 46 -0.32 -5.33 -4.87
C PHE A 46 0.77 -4.35 -5.28
N LEU A 47 1.47 -4.62 -6.38
CA LEU A 47 2.44 -3.69 -6.93
C LEU A 47 1.74 -2.38 -7.34
N GLN A 48 0.61 -2.48 -8.04
CA GLN A 48 -0.18 -1.31 -8.45
C GLN A 48 -0.76 -0.56 -7.25
N GLU A 49 -1.36 -1.27 -6.29
CA GLU A 49 -1.90 -0.66 -5.07
C GLU A 49 -0.81 0.10 -4.28
N ASN A 50 0.36 -0.53 -4.14
CA ASN A 50 1.48 0.08 -3.44
C ASN A 50 2.06 1.29 -4.19
N GLN A 51 2.10 1.25 -5.53
CA GLN A 51 2.51 2.40 -6.34
C GLN A 51 1.55 3.58 -6.16
N THR A 52 0.23 3.33 -6.21
CA THR A 52 -0.79 4.36 -5.98
C THR A 52 -0.68 4.97 -4.59
N ARG A 53 -0.55 4.12 -3.55
CA ARG A 53 -0.36 4.58 -2.17
C ARG A 53 0.93 5.41 -2.00
N ARG A 54 2.03 4.99 -2.62
CA ARG A 54 3.31 5.72 -2.57
C ARG A 54 3.19 7.10 -3.20
N LYS A 55 2.51 7.22 -4.34
CA LYS A 55 2.25 8.52 -5.00
C LYS A 55 1.43 9.44 -4.09
N ALA A 56 0.31 8.95 -3.57
CA ALA A 56 -0.55 9.74 -2.67
C ALA A 56 0.18 10.17 -1.38
N ASN A 57 1.00 9.29 -0.79
CA ASN A 57 1.78 9.63 0.39
C ASN A 57 2.86 10.67 0.09
N LEU A 58 3.50 10.60 -1.07
CA LEU A 58 4.49 11.59 -1.50
C LEU A 58 3.86 12.97 -1.67
N GLU A 59 2.69 13.05 -2.29
CA GLU A 59 1.95 14.32 -2.44
C GLU A 59 1.56 14.90 -1.08
N LYS A 60 1.04 14.07 -0.16
CA LYS A 60 0.72 14.49 1.21
C LYS A 60 1.96 14.97 1.97
N ALA A 61 3.08 14.26 1.87
CA ALA A 61 4.33 14.65 2.49
C ALA A 61 4.82 16.00 1.96
N ARG A 62 4.81 16.21 0.64
CA ARG A 62 5.18 17.50 0.03
C ARG A 62 4.30 18.64 0.50
N ALA A 63 2.98 18.44 0.56
CA ALA A 63 2.05 19.45 1.04
C ALA A 63 2.25 19.76 2.53
N PHE A 64 2.54 18.74 3.34
CA PHE A 64 2.86 18.92 4.75
C PHE A 64 4.16 19.71 4.93
N ASP A 65 5.23 19.34 4.21
CA ASP A 65 6.54 20.00 4.27
C ASP A 65 6.45 21.48 3.89
N GLN A 66 5.65 21.82 2.87
CA GLN A 66 5.42 23.21 2.47
C GLN A 66 4.73 24.01 3.59
N LYS A 67 3.64 23.48 4.14
CA LYS A 67 2.92 24.12 5.26
C LYS A 67 3.80 24.27 6.50
N TRP A 68 4.60 23.26 6.79
CA TRP A 68 5.53 23.26 7.92
C TRP A 68 6.60 24.34 7.76
N LYS A 69 7.20 24.46 6.58
CA LYS A 69 8.19 25.51 6.28
C LYS A 69 7.60 26.91 6.41
N GLU A 70 6.39 27.12 5.88
CA GLU A 70 5.68 28.40 5.98
C GLU A 70 5.41 28.76 7.45
N HIS A 71 4.86 27.82 8.23
CA HIS A 71 4.61 28.02 9.66
C HIS A 71 5.90 28.37 10.42
N LYS A 72 6.98 27.62 10.17
CA LYS A 72 8.29 27.89 10.79
C LYS A 72 8.83 29.28 10.45
N SER A 73 8.69 29.72 9.19
CA SER A 73 9.15 31.07 8.79
C SER A 73 8.34 32.19 9.44
N LYS A 74 7.02 32.01 9.62
CA LYS A 74 6.16 32.97 10.32
C LYS A 74 6.54 33.09 11.79
N GLN A 75 6.71 31.96 12.47
CA GLN A 75 7.18 31.94 13.86
C GLN A 75 8.53 32.63 14.01
N GLN A 76 9.49 32.35 13.13
CA GLN A 76 10.80 33.00 13.18
C GLN A 76 10.73 34.53 12.97
N ALA A 77 9.81 35.01 12.12
CA ALA A 77 9.62 36.43 11.90
C ALA A 77 8.93 37.13 13.10
N GLU A 78 7.97 36.45 13.72
CA GLU A 78 7.30 36.90 14.95
C GLU A 78 8.29 36.97 16.12
N ASP A 79 9.06 35.90 16.35
CA ASP A 79 10.09 35.84 17.39
C ASP A 79 11.22 36.87 17.19
N SER A 80 11.51 37.25 15.94
CA SER A 80 12.52 38.29 15.64
C SER A 80 12.00 39.72 15.78
N SER A 81 10.68 39.89 15.94
CA SER A 81 10.02 41.19 16.06
C SER A 81 9.58 41.51 17.51
N ALA A 82 9.79 40.57 18.44
CA ALA A 82 9.54 40.70 19.87
C ALA A 82 10.86 40.94 20.64
#